data_AF-A0A8D5U2Y7-F1
#
_entry.id   AF-A0A8D5U2Y7-F1
#
_cell.length_a   1.000
_cell.length_b   1.000
_cell.length_c   1.000
_cell.angle_alpha   90.00
_cell.angle_beta   90.00
_cell.angle_gamma   90.00
#
_symmetry.space_group_name_H-M   'P 1'
#
loop_
_entity.id
_entity.type
_entity.pdbx_description
1 polymer ?
#
loop_
_entity_poly.entity_id
_entity_poly.type
_entity_poly.pdbx_seq_one_letter_code
_entity_poly.pdbx_strand_id
1 'polypeptide(L)'
;MSSEYLGKKPSTKVKLIDVVVPCGVECLTTTEFREILNNERVKEQLEIIDSMIFLIEQNVKTLSDRVGELFSEYNLNIDNLVYSIYWKLEKGGDFNVSDALYFNDRKIMDGDFKSLMTVLNEIQKAIDNDKDLRDICDQINYLSESLWNLFENNIRRLLE
;
A
#
# COMPACT_ATOMS: atom_id res chain seq x y z
N MET A 1 13.12 22.98 13.79
CA MET A 1 12.44 22.57 12.55
C MET A 1 13.00 21.26 12.01
N SER A 2 14.29 21.15 11.67
CA SER A 2 14.89 19.87 11.23
C SER A 2 14.75 18.74 12.25
N SER A 3 15.04 19.00 13.53
CA SER A 3 14.87 18.01 14.61
C SER A 3 13.42 17.57 14.80
N GLU A 4 12.46 18.48 14.64
CA GLU A 4 11.04 18.19 14.73
C GLU A 4 10.54 17.37 13.53
N TYR A 5 11.00 17.70 12.33
CA TYR A 5 10.75 16.93 11.11
C TYR A 5 11.22 15.48 11.23
N LEU A 6 12.46 15.29 11.69
CA LEU A 6 13.03 13.95 11.91
C LEU A 6 12.31 13.18 13.02
N GLY A 7 11.81 13.89 14.04
CA GLY A 7 11.04 13.30 15.13
C GLY A 7 9.63 12.88 14.72
N LYS A 8 8.90 13.72 13.97
CA LYS A 8 7.52 13.44 13.55
C LYS A 8 7.42 12.47 12.37
N LYS A 9 8.48 12.36 11.54
CA LYS A 9 8.52 11.53 10.33
C LYS A 9 7.26 11.67 9.47
N PRO A 10 7.05 12.84 8.83
CA PRO A 10 5.87 13.08 8.01
C PRO A 10 5.68 11.96 6.99
N SER A 11 4.46 11.43 6.93
CA SER A 11 4.12 10.26 6.13
C SER A 11 2.75 10.40 5.48
N THR A 12 2.57 9.64 4.41
CA THR A 12 1.31 9.52 3.68
C THR A 12 0.95 8.05 3.50
N LYS A 13 -0.27 7.79 3.05
CA LYS A 13 -0.74 6.44 2.74
C LYS A 13 -0.84 6.24 1.23
N VAL A 14 -0.28 5.14 0.75
CA VAL A 14 -0.52 4.64 -0.61
C VAL A 14 -1.99 4.21 -0.68
N LYS A 15 -2.72 4.72 -1.68
CA LYS A 15 -4.15 4.44 -1.84
C LYS A 15 -4.41 2.95 -2.08
N LEU A 16 -5.65 2.52 -1.81
CA LEU A 16 -6.16 1.15 -1.90
C LEU A 16 -5.59 0.18 -0.85
N ILE A 17 -4.28 0.18 -0.59
CA ILE A 17 -3.62 -0.75 0.33
C ILE A 17 -3.22 -0.14 1.68
N ASP A 18 -3.38 1.17 1.87
CA ASP A 18 -3.07 1.91 3.11
C ASP A 18 -1.64 1.74 3.67
N VAL A 19 -0.66 1.40 2.82
CA VAL A 19 0.74 1.32 3.22
C VAL A 19 1.27 2.71 3.54
N VAL A 20 1.89 2.85 4.71
CA VAL A 20 2.46 4.12 5.18
C VAL A 20 3.86 4.30 4.64
N VAL A 21 4.09 5.41 3.93
CA VAL A 21 5.37 5.77 3.30
C VAL A 21 5.78 7.18 3.73
N PRO A 22 7.09 7.52 3.74
CA PRO A 22 7.53 8.88 4.05
C PRO A 22 6.99 9.86 3.02
N CYS A 23 6.74 11.10 3.43
CA CYS A 23 6.32 12.15 2.50
C CYS A 23 7.49 12.61 1.61
N GLY A 24 7.25 12.67 0.29
CA GLY A 24 8.11 13.41 -0.64
C GLY A 24 7.72 14.89 -0.72
N VAL A 25 8.18 15.59 -1.77
CA VAL A 25 7.98 17.02 -1.94
C VAL A 25 6.49 17.36 -1.99
N GLU A 26 5.73 16.65 -2.82
CA GLU A 26 4.31 16.97 -3.05
C GLU A 26 3.52 16.95 -1.75
N CYS A 27 3.65 15.89 -0.96
CA CYS A 27 3.02 15.80 0.37
C CYS A 27 3.46 16.97 1.27
N LEU A 28 4.77 17.23 1.37
CA LEU A 28 5.32 18.20 2.32
C LEU A 28 4.89 19.64 2.06
N THR A 29 4.59 20.01 0.81
CA THR A 29 4.10 21.37 0.47
C THR A 29 2.83 21.77 1.23
N THR A 30 2.03 20.79 1.66
CA THR A 30 0.77 21.01 2.39
C THR A 30 0.90 20.87 3.90
N THR A 31 2.11 20.59 4.40
CA THR A 31 2.39 20.37 5.83
C THR A 31 3.07 21.57 6.47
N GLU A 32 3.16 21.56 7.80
CA GLU A 32 3.95 22.51 8.58
C GLU A 32 5.46 22.45 8.27
N PHE A 33 5.93 21.41 7.58
CA PHE A 33 7.34 21.18 7.26
C PHE A 33 7.79 21.68 5.90
N ARG A 34 6.96 22.45 5.18
CA ARG A 34 7.27 22.99 3.84
C ARG A 34 8.62 23.69 3.77
N GLU A 35 9.07 24.36 4.83
CA GLU A 35 10.35 25.08 4.86
C GLU A 35 11.59 24.17 4.73
N ILE A 36 11.46 22.86 5.00
CA ILE A 36 12.53 21.87 4.74
C ILE A 36 12.90 21.83 3.25
N LEU A 37 11.95 22.13 2.37
CA LEU A 37 12.15 22.15 0.91
C LEU A 37 13.07 23.27 0.42
N ASN A 38 13.41 24.24 1.28
CA ASN A 38 14.37 25.30 0.95
C ASN A 38 15.82 24.78 0.91
N ASN A 39 16.10 23.60 1.47
CA ASN A 39 17.39 22.93 1.31
C ASN A 39 17.36 22.09 0.03
N GLU A 40 17.97 22.59 -1.05
CA GLU A 40 17.97 21.93 -2.37
C GLU A 40 18.46 20.48 -2.31
N ARG A 41 19.47 20.15 -1.50
CA ARG A 41 19.94 18.76 -1.37
C ARG A 41 18.89 17.84 -0.74
N VAL A 42 18.13 18.34 0.23
CA VAL A 42 17.05 17.58 0.86
C VAL A 42 15.88 17.44 -0.11
N LYS A 43 15.54 18.52 -0.82
CA LYS A 43 14.51 18.52 -1.85
C LYS A 43 14.80 17.50 -2.96
N GLU A 44 16.03 17.47 -3.49
CA GLU A 44 16.45 16.45 -4.47
C GLU A 44 16.22 15.01 -3.97
N GLN A 45 16.51 14.74 -2.69
CA GLN A 45 16.25 13.41 -2.11
C GLN A 45 14.75 13.13 -1.94
N LEU A 46 13.95 14.15 -1.64
CA LEU A 46 12.49 14.03 -1.53
C LEU A 46 11.81 13.82 -2.89
N GLU A 47 12.36 14.38 -3.98
CA GLU A 47 11.87 14.14 -5.34
C GLU A 47 12.11 12.68 -5.78
N ILE A 48 13.18 12.04 -5.28
CA ILE A 48 13.40 10.60 -5.44
C ILE A 48 12.31 9.82 -4.68
N ILE A 49 11.92 10.27 -3.49
CA ILE A 49 10.80 9.67 -2.74
C ILE A 49 9.50 9.78 -3.55
N ASP A 50 9.17 10.94 -4.10
CA ASP A 50 7.96 11.10 -4.93
C ASP A 50 7.96 10.13 -6.13
N SER A 51 9.11 10.01 -6.80
CA SER A 51 9.26 9.10 -7.94
C SER A 51 9.05 7.63 -7.55
N MET A 52 9.55 7.21 -6.37
CA MET A 52 9.36 5.87 -5.86
C MET A 52 7.92 5.63 -5.37
N ILE A 53 7.27 6.63 -4.77
CA ILE A 53 5.83 6.56 -4.42
C ILE A 53 5.02 6.33 -5.68
N PHE A 54 5.28 7.08 -6.76
CA PHE A 54 4.60 6.89 -8.04
C PHE A 54 4.78 5.46 -8.59
N LEU A 55 5.99 4.88 -8.49
CA LEU A 55 6.23 3.49 -8.88
C LEU A 55 5.43 2.50 -8.02
N ILE A 56 5.32 2.73 -6.72
CA ILE A 56 4.46 1.91 -5.84
C ILE A 56 3.01 2.02 -6.29
N GLU A 57 2.50 3.22 -6.56
CA GLU A 57 1.13 3.43 -7.04
C GLU A 57 0.87 2.72 -8.37
N GLN A 58 1.84 2.68 -9.29
CA GLN A 58 1.71 1.89 -10.52
C GLN A 58 1.62 0.39 -10.24
N ASN A 59 2.41 -0.14 -9.30
CA ASN A 59 2.34 -1.55 -8.92
C ASN A 59 1.01 -1.88 -8.22
N VAL A 60 0.50 -0.98 -7.37
CA VAL A 60 -0.84 -1.13 -6.76
C VAL A 60 -1.93 -1.15 -7.81
N LYS A 61 -1.81 -0.32 -8.86
CA LYS A 61 -2.74 -0.36 -9.98
C LYS A 61 -2.64 -1.69 -10.73
N THR A 62 -1.45 -2.19 -11.02
CA THR A 62 -1.25 -3.50 -11.64
C THR A 62 -1.85 -4.63 -10.80
N LEU A 63 -1.70 -4.56 -9.47
CA LEU A 63 -2.34 -5.49 -8.54
C LEU A 63 -3.87 -5.41 -8.66
N SER A 64 -4.42 -4.19 -8.68
CA SER A 64 -5.86 -3.96 -8.82
C SER A 64 -6.41 -4.50 -10.13
N ASP A 65 -5.71 -4.27 -11.25
CA ASP A 65 -6.12 -4.76 -12.56
C ASP A 65 -6.09 -6.30 -12.57
N ARG A 66 -5.02 -6.92 -12.03
CA ARG A 66 -4.91 -8.38 -11.92
C ARG A 66 -6.01 -9.01 -11.07
N VAL A 67 -6.31 -8.42 -9.91
CA VAL A 67 -7.41 -8.87 -9.03
C VAL A 67 -8.76 -8.69 -9.74
N GLY A 68 -8.96 -7.57 -10.42
CA GLY A 68 -10.17 -7.33 -11.23
C GLY A 68 -10.38 -8.38 -12.32
N GLU A 69 -9.31 -8.79 -13.02
CA GLU A 69 -9.35 -9.85 -14.02
C GLU A 69 -9.73 -11.20 -13.40
N LEU A 70 -9.04 -11.61 -12.34
CA LEU A 70 -9.22 -12.90 -11.67
C LEU A 70 -10.63 -13.08 -11.11
N PHE A 71 -11.25 -12.00 -10.64
CA PHE A 71 -12.56 -12.03 -9.97
C PHE A 71 -13.66 -11.32 -10.75
N SER A 72 -13.47 -11.11 -12.06
CA SER A 72 -14.39 -10.37 -12.94
C SER A 72 -15.81 -10.96 -13.01
N GLU A 73 -15.96 -12.26 -12.75
CA GLU A 73 -17.27 -12.95 -12.75
C GLU A 73 -18.05 -12.78 -11.43
N TYR A 74 -17.42 -12.24 -10.39
CA TYR A 74 -18.01 -12.09 -9.07
C TYR A 74 -18.40 -10.63 -8.78
N ASN A 75 -19.53 -10.44 -8.10
CA ASN A 75 -19.96 -9.12 -7.63
C ASN A 75 -19.23 -8.75 -6.33
N LEU A 76 -17.96 -8.34 -6.44
CA LEU A 76 -17.10 -8.01 -5.30
C LEU A 76 -16.74 -6.52 -5.29
N ASN A 77 -16.45 -6.01 -4.09
CA ASN A 77 -15.71 -4.77 -3.95
C ASN A 77 -14.22 -5.05 -4.20
N ILE A 78 -13.76 -4.74 -5.43
CA ILE A 78 -12.38 -4.99 -5.87
C ILE A 78 -11.37 -4.22 -5.03
N ASP A 79 -11.62 -2.95 -4.71
CA ASP A 79 -10.70 -2.15 -3.89
C ASP A 79 -10.44 -2.79 -2.51
N ASN A 80 -11.50 -3.27 -1.86
CA ASN A 80 -11.39 -3.98 -0.59
C ASN A 80 -10.72 -5.34 -0.76
N LEU A 81 -10.94 -6.05 -1.87
CA LEU A 81 -10.25 -7.31 -2.15
C LEU A 81 -8.74 -7.10 -2.39
N VAL A 82 -8.36 -6.05 -3.12
CA VAL A 82 -6.95 -5.67 -3.35
C VAL A 82 -6.25 -5.39 -2.03
N TYR A 83 -6.87 -4.59 -1.16
CA TYR A 83 -6.39 -4.39 0.21
C TYR A 83 -6.20 -5.73 0.93
N SER A 84 -7.22 -6.59 0.89
CA SER A 84 -7.24 -7.85 1.63
C SER A 84 -6.15 -8.82 1.17
N ILE A 85 -5.95 -8.95 -0.15
CA ILE A 85 -4.92 -9.80 -0.74
C ILE A 85 -3.53 -9.31 -0.35
N TYR A 86 -3.27 -8.00 -0.51
CA TYR A 86 -1.99 -7.41 -0.13
C TYR A 86 -1.66 -7.68 1.34
N TRP A 87 -2.57 -7.36 2.26
CA TRP A 87 -2.32 -7.55 3.69
C TRP A 87 -2.25 -9.02 4.10
N LYS A 88 -3.07 -9.90 3.52
CA LYS A 88 -3.01 -11.36 3.77
C LYS A 88 -1.64 -11.92 3.41
N LEU A 89 -1.06 -11.50 2.29
CA LEU A 89 0.25 -11.95 1.83
C LEU A 89 1.39 -11.36 2.69
N GLU A 90 1.38 -10.05 2.92
CA GLU A 90 2.51 -9.37 3.57
C GLU A 90 2.55 -9.51 5.10
N LYS A 91 1.37 -9.54 5.75
CA LYS A 91 1.26 -9.50 7.22
C LYS A 91 0.32 -10.56 7.79
N GLY A 92 -0.32 -11.36 6.94
CA GLY A 92 -1.35 -12.30 7.35
C GLY A 92 -2.68 -11.61 7.67
N GLY A 93 -3.41 -12.16 8.64
CA GLY A 93 -4.81 -11.79 8.92
C GLY A 93 -5.77 -12.78 8.29
N ASP A 94 -7.06 -12.69 8.62
CA ASP A 94 -8.03 -13.71 8.25
C ASP A 94 -9.29 -13.12 7.62
N PHE A 95 -9.81 -13.88 6.66
CA PHE A 95 -11.12 -13.62 6.08
C PHE A 95 -12.19 -14.17 7.02
N ASN A 96 -13.22 -13.38 7.27
CA ASN A 96 -14.34 -13.74 8.12
C ASN A 96 -15.63 -13.84 7.30
N VAL A 97 -16.36 -14.93 7.48
CA VAL A 97 -17.67 -15.15 6.84
C VAL A 97 -18.74 -15.06 7.91
N SER A 98 -19.70 -14.15 7.73
CA SER A 98 -20.89 -14.04 8.56
C SER A 98 -22.14 -13.76 7.71
N ASP A 99 -22.68 -12.54 7.75
CA ASP A 99 -23.68 -12.02 6.81
C ASP A 99 -23.07 -11.58 5.47
N ALA A 100 -21.77 -11.33 5.48
CA ALA A 100 -20.94 -11.00 4.33
C ALA A 100 -19.53 -11.60 4.50
N LEU A 101 -18.73 -11.52 3.44
CA LEU A 101 -17.32 -11.83 3.44
C LEU A 101 -16.53 -10.55 3.76
N TYR A 102 -15.71 -10.62 4.80
CA TYR A 102 -14.89 -9.53 5.29
C TYR A 102 -13.42 -9.92 5.35
N PHE A 103 -12.56 -8.92 5.29
CA PHE A 103 -11.18 -9.01 5.76
C PHE A 103 -10.94 -7.82 6.69
N ASN A 104 -10.56 -8.10 7.94
CA ASN A 104 -10.61 -7.11 9.02
C ASN A 104 -12.00 -6.43 9.08
N ASP A 105 -12.05 -5.10 8.93
CA ASP A 105 -13.25 -4.27 8.93
C ASP A 105 -13.82 -3.98 7.52
N ARG A 106 -13.20 -4.51 6.46
CA ARG A 106 -13.57 -4.23 5.07
C ARG A 106 -14.47 -5.30 4.48
N LYS A 107 -15.67 -4.90 4.04
CA LYS A 107 -16.62 -5.78 3.34
C LYS A 107 -16.18 -6.00 1.89
N ILE A 108 -15.95 -7.26 1.52
CA ILE A 108 -15.60 -7.66 0.15
C ILE A 108 -16.86 -7.96 -0.65
N MET A 109 -17.80 -8.71 -0.06
CA MET A 109 -19.01 -9.19 -0.73
C MET A 109 -20.11 -9.46 0.29
N ASP A 110 -21.36 -9.29 -0.10
CA ASP A 110 -22.53 -9.86 0.58
C ASP A 110 -23.18 -10.96 -0.26
N GLY A 111 -23.93 -11.85 0.38
CA GLY A 111 -24.58 -12.96 -0.30
C GLY A 111 -24.97 -14.09 0.64
N ASP A 112 -25.52 -15.16 0.07
CA ASP A 112 -25.78 -16.38 0.83
C ASP A 112 -24.47 -17.10 1.21
N PHE A 113 -24.52 -17.89 2.28
CA PHE A 113 -23.35 -18.59 2.81
C PHE A 113 -22.61 -19.43 1.77
N LYS A 114 -23.33 -20.08 0.85
CA LYS A 114 -22.70 -20.93 -0.18
C LYS A 114 -21.89 -20.06 -1.15
N SER A 115 -22.47 -18.95 -1.61
CA SER A 115 -21.78 -17.98 -2.47
C SER A 115 -20.55 -17.38 -1.79
N LEU A 116 -20.67 -16.97 -0.51
CA LEU A 116 -19.54 -16.44 0.26
C LEU A 116 -18.40 -17.45 0.40
N MET A 117 -18.72 -18.72 0.70
CA MET A 117 -17.72 -19.79 0.81
C MET A 117 -17.06 -20.12 -0.53
N THR A 118 -17.81 -20.08 -1.64
CA THR A 118 -17.24 -20.26 -2.98
C THR A 118 -16.21 -19.19 -3.28
N VAL A 119 -16.55 -17.92 -3.09
CA VAL A 119 -15.63 -16.80 -3.33
C VAL A 119 -14.42 -16.86 -2.40
N LEU A 120 -14.61 -17.15 -1.12
CA LEU A 120 -13.51 -17.30 -0.18
C LEU A 120 -12.50 -18.37 -0.64
N ASN A 121 -12.99 -19.52 -1.10
CA ASN A 121 -12.12 -20.59 -1.58
C ASN A 121 -11.33 -20.16 -2.83
N GLU A 122 -11.94 -19.41 -3.75
CA GLU A 122 -11.24 -18.89 -4.93
C GLU A 122 -10.20 -17.83 -4.56
N ILE A 123 -10.49 -16.96 -3.58
CA ILE A 123 -9.52 -16.00 -3.04
C ILE A 123 -8.32 -16.75 -2.42
N GLN A 124 -8.57 -17.76 -1.59
CA GLN A 124 -7.50 -18.56 -1.00
C GLN A 124 -6.66 -19.28 -2.06
N LYS A 125 -7.29 -19.87 -3.08
CA LYS A 125 -6.58 -20.48 -4.21
C LYS A 125 -5.70 -19.48 -4.95
N ALA A 126 -6.19 -18.27 -5.20
CA ALA A 126 -5.42 -17.22 -5.86
C ALA A 126 -4.20 -16.83 -5.01
N ILE A 127 -4.38 -16.62 -3.71
CA ILE A 127 -3.29 -16.29 -2.78
C ILE A 127 -2.23 -17.42 -2.73
N ASP A 128 -2.67 -18.68 -2.71
CA ASP A 128 -1.77 -19.82 -2.58
C ASP A 128 -1.05 -20.19 -3.89
N ASN A 129 -1.66 -19.92 -5.05
CA ASN A 129 -1.18 -20.45 -6.33
C ASN A 129 -0.80 -19.39 -7.37
N ASP A 130 -1.34 -18.17 -7.29
CA ASP A 130 -0.99 -17.12 -8.24
C ASP A 130 0.37 -16.51 -7.86
N LYS A 131 1.37 -16.73 -8.71
CA LYS A 131 2.71 -16.21 -8.49
C LYS A 131 2.78 -14.71 -8.79
N ASP A 132 2.05 -14.24 -9.79
CA ASP A 132 2.09 -12.84 -10.20
C ASP A 132 1.53 -11.94 -9.10
N LEU A 133 0.44 -12.35 -8.43
CA LEU A 133 -0.09 -11.63 -7.27
C LEU A 133 0.98 -11.47 -6.17
N ARG A 134 1.71 -12.53 -5.86
CA ARG A 134 2.78 -12.52 -4.84
C ARG A 134 3.94 -11.65 -5.26
N ASP A 135 4.45 -11.84 -6.48
CA ASP A 135 5.57 -11.06 -7.01
C ASP A 135 5.25 -9.55 -7.02
N ILE A 136 4.01 -9.14 -7.30
CA ILE A 136 3.57 -7.74 -7.23
C ILE A 136 3.51 -7.23 -5.78
N CYS A 137 2.94 -8.02 -4.84
CA CYS A 137 2.86 -7.62 -3.43
C CYS A 137 4.27 -7.48 -2.81
N ASP A 138 5.15 -8.44 -3.07
CA ASP A 138 6.55 -8.42 -2.64
C ASP A 138 7.27 -7.16 -3.16
N GLN A 139 7.05 -6.80 -4.43
CA GLN A 139 7.63 -5.58 -5.02
C GLN A 139 7.12 -4.31 -4.34
N ILE A 140 5.80 -4.22 -4.09
CA ILE A 140 5.19 -3.09 -3.37
C ILE A 140 5.81 -2.98 -1.96
N ASN A 141 5.90 -4.09 -1.22
CA ASN A 141 6.45 -4.10 0.13
C ASN A 141 7.94 -3.70 0.11
N TYR A 142 8.74 -4.29 -0.79
CA TYR A 142 10.15 -3.97 -0.93
C TYR A 142 10.40 -2.48 -1.24
N LEU A 143 9.64 -1.89 -2.16
CA LEU A 143 9.75 -0.47 -2.49
C LEU A 143 9.34 0.42 -1.30
N SER A 144 8.29 0.04 -0.58
CA SER A 144 7.80 0.76 0.59
C SER A 144 8.82 0.76 1.74
N GLU A 145 9.47 -0.38 2.00
CA GLU A 145 10.57 -0.48 2.98
C GLU A 145 11.81 0.31 2.52
N SER A 146 12.13 0.26 1.22
CA SER A 146 13.25 0.99 0.63
C SER A 146 13.10 2.51 0.77
N LEU A 147 11.87 3.03 0.65
CA LEU A 147 11.56 4.44 0.88
C LEU A 147 11.94 4.89 2.31
N TRP A 148 11.58 4.10 3.32
CA TRP A 148 11.94 4.38 4.71
C TRP A 148 13.45 4.33 4.93
N ASN A 149 14.14 3.38 4.30
CA ASN A 149 15.60 3.32 4.34
C ASN A 149 16.25 4.54 3.69
N LEU A 150 15.71 5.04 2.57
CA LEU A 150 16.22 6.25 1.92
C LEU A 150 16.01 7.48 2.81
N PHE A 151 14.85 7.58 3.47
CA PHE A 151 14.58 8.63 4.44
C PHE A 151 15.59 8.61 5.61
N GLU A 152 15.80 7.45 6.24
CA GLU A 152 16.70 7.32 7.40
C GLU A 152 18.18 7.50 7.04
N ASN A 153 18.62 7.06 5.86
CA ASN A 153 20.04 7.10 5.51
C ASN A 153 20.47 8.42 4.85
N ASN A 154 19.59 9.03 4.06
CA ASN A 154 19.94 10.20 3.25
C ASN A 154 19.37 11.48 3.85
N ILE A 155 18.04 11.54 4.03
CA ILE A 155 17.37 12.77 4.45
C ILE A 155 17.76 13.12 5.89
N ARG A 156 17.74 12.13 6.77
CA ARG A 156 18.18 12.32 8.17
C ARG A 156 19.59 12.87 8.26
N ARG A 157 20.53 12.27 7.54
CA ARG A 157 21.94 12.69 7.54
C ARG A 157 22.16 14.10 6.98
N LEU A 158 21.31 14.57 6.07
CA LEU A 158 21.39 15.93 5.52
C LEU A 158 20.79 16.99 6.46
N LEU A 159 19.99 16.58 7.44
CA LEU A 159 19.26 17.44 8.36
C LEU A 159 19.80 17.42 9.80
N GLU A 160 20.61 16.42 10.14
CA GLU A 160 21.48 16.35 11.33
C GLU A 160 22.74 17.21 11.16
#